data_AF-A0A2H9VUP7-F1
#
_entry.id   AF-A0A2H9VUP7-F1
#
_cell.length_a   1.000
_cell.length_b   1.000
_cell.length_c   1.000
_cell.angle_alpha   90.00
_cell.angle_beta   90.00
_cell.angle_gamma   90.00
#
_symmetry.space_group_name_H-M   'P 1'
#
loop_
_entity.id
_entity.type
_entity.pdbx_description
1 polymer ?
#
loop_
_entity_poly.entity_id
_entity_poly.type
_entity_poly.pdbx_seq_one_letter_code
_entity_poly.pdbx_strand_id
1 'polypeptide(L)'
;MSTFTSTVTLTQPAEKVFNFLADFNNHKGLIPENVTNWSSSYNEAYFEVQNMLKLRLKISERHPDTFIEIIPVEQPPFEIKLTWEIKSGNDISEVTFTITAELNMMMKMMASGPLQKLAEHQTQALSSLLK
;
A
#
# COMPACT_ATOMS: atom_id res chain seq x y z
N MET A 1 -13.72 -0.89 12.72
CA MET A 1 -13.11 -1.05 11.38
C MET A 1 -13.55 0.04 10.42
N SER A 2 -12.60 0.82 9.89
CA SER A 2 -12.79 1.71 8.73
C SER A 2 -11.88 1.25 7.58
N THR A 3 -12.36 1.30 6.35
CA THR A 3 -11.62 0.90 5.14
C THR A 3 -11.54 2.06 4.16
N PHE A 4 -10.36 2.25 3.57
CA PHE A 4 -10.07 3.26 2.56
C PHE A 4 -9.49 2.55 1.35
N THR A 5 -10.09 2.74 0.18
CA THR A 5 -9.80 1.91 -0.99
C THR A 5 -9.63 2.76 -2.23
N SER A 6 -8.73 2.34 -3.10
CA SER A 6 -8.59 2.85 -4.46
C SER A 6 -8.33 1.69 -5.42
N THR A 7 -8.86 1.79 -6.64
CA THR A 7 -8.72 0.77 -7.69
C THR A 7 -8.22 1.42 -8.97
N VAL A 8 -7.32 0.73 -9.68
CA VAL A 8 -6.84 1.13 -11.00
C VAL A 8 -6.77 -0.07 -11.94
N THR A 9 -6.95 0.17 -13.23
CA THR A 9 -6.81 -0.84 -14.28
C THR A 9 -5.50 -0.60 -15.03
N LEU A 10 -4.69 -1.65 -15.17
CA LEU A 10 -3.38 -1.62 -15.84
C LEU A 10 -3.40 -2.51 -17.07
N THR A 11 -2.82 -2.06 -18.18
CA THR A 11 -2.55 -2.86 -19.39
C THR A 11 -1.30 -3.74 -19.22
N GLN A 12 -1.27 -4.48 -18.12
CA GLN A 12 -0.18 -5.38 -17.75
C GLN A 12 -0.75 -6.68 -17.18
N PRO A 13 -0.08 -7.84 -17.41
CA PRO A 13 -0.49 -9.11 -16.84
C PRO A 13 -0.31 -9.11 -15.33
N ALA A 14 -1.17 -9.86 -14.64
CA ALA A 14 -1.21 -9.92 -13.18
C ALA A 14 0.14 -10.32 -12.56
N GLU A 15 0.86 -11.23 -13.20
CA GLU A 15 2.21 -11.66 -12.79
C GLU A 15 3.20 -10.49 -12.69
N LYS A 16 3.22 -9.61 -13.70
CA LYS A 16 4.15 -8.47 -13.71
C LYS A 16 3.80 -7.47 -12.61
N VAL A 17 2.51 -7.21 -12.42
CA VAL A 17 2.00 -6.33 -11.37
C VAL A 17 2.34 -6.91 -9.99
N PHE A 18 2.07 -8.20 -9.79
CA PHE A 18 2.37 -8.90 -8.55
C PHE A 18 3.86 -8.89 -8.24
N ASN A 19 4.72 -9.26 -9.19
CA ASN A 19 6.16 -9.27 -8.99
C ASN A 19 6.71 -7.89 -8.62
N PHE A 20 6.15 -6.81 -9.17
CA PHE A 20 6.48 -5.45 -8.76
C PHE A 20 6.06 -5.20 -7.30
N LEU A 21 4.79 -5.44 -6.97
CA LEU A 21 4.22 -5.16 -5.64
C LEU A 21 4.76 -6.09 -4.53
N ALA A 22 5.19 -7.30 -4.86
CA ALA A 22 5.65 -8.30 -3.89
C ALA A 22 7.05 -8.00 -3.32
N ASP A 23 7.79 -7.06 -3.93
CA ASP A 23 9.10 -6.60 -3.51
C ASP A 23 9.04 -5.14 -3.04
N PHE A 24 9.24 -4.91 -1.74
CA PHE A 24 9.23 -3.56 -1.18
C PHE A 24 10.31 -2.64 -1.74
N ASN A 25 11.37 -3.14 -2.37
CA ASN A 25 12.34 -2.29 -3.05
C ASN A 25 11.71 -1.45 -4.17
N ASN A 26 10.63 -1.95 -4.78
CA ASN A 26 9.89 -1.24 -5.82
C ASN A 26 8.94 -0.17 -5.26
N HIS A 27 8.57 -0.28 -3.98
CA HIS A 27 7.57 0.61 -3.36
C HIS A 27 8.07 2.02 -3.15
N LYS A 28 9.39 2.27 -3.22
CA LYS A 28 9.94 3.63 -3.15
C LYS A 28 9.29 4.57 -4.17
N GLY A 29 8.91 4.07 -5.35
CA GLY A 29 8.22 4.85 -6.38
C GLY A 29 6.74 5.12 -6.12
N LEU A 30 6.13 4.43 -5.15
CA LEU A 30 4.71 4.57 -4.79
C LEU A 30 4.46 5.53 -3.63
N ILE A 31 5.53 5.99 -3.00
CA ILE A 31 5.50 6.71 -1.74
C ILE A 31 5.55 8.23 -2.00
N PRO A 32 4.71 9.02 -1.31
CA PRO A 32 4.65 10.47 -1.53
C PRO A 32 5.91 11.21 -1.05
N GLU A 33 6.12 12.41 -1.60
CA GLU A 33 7.34 13.22 -1.39
C GLU A 33 7.62 13.61 0.07
N ASN A 34 6.61 13.57 0.94
CA ASN A 34 6.73 13.90 2.36
C ASN A 34 7.29 12.75 3.22
N VAL A 35 7.71 11.65 2.60
CA VAL A 35 8.37 10.53 3.26
C VAL A 35 9.89 10.63 3.10
N THR A 36 10.60 10.46 4.20
CA THR A 36 12.06 10.52 4.29
C THR A 36 12.64 9.23 4.87
N ASN A 37 13.96 9.07 4.78
CA ASN A 37 14.69 7.94 5.38
C ASN A 37 14.17 6.56 4.93
N TRP A 38 13.76 6.45 3.66
CA TRP A 38 13.33 5.19 3.07
C TRP A 38 14.46 4.17 3.05
N SER A 39 14.20 3.01 3.63
CA SER A 39 15.04 1.81 3.51
C SER A 39 14.13 0.60 3.33
N SER A 40 14.51 -0.34 2.46
CA SER A 40 13.70 -1.52 2.17
C SER A 40 14.56 -2.74 1.90
N SER A 41 13.95 -3.90 2.09
CA SER A 41 14.37 -5.20 1.57
C SER A 41 13.22 -5.79 0.76
N TYR A 42 13.31 -7.05 0.35
CA TYR A 42 12.18 -7.73 -0.28
C TYR A 42 10.94 -7.81 0.63
N ASN A 43 11.13 -7.95 1.96
CA ASN A 43 10.06 -8.27 2.91
C ASN A 43 9.67 -7.13 3.84
N GLU A 44 10.57 -6.18 4.08
CA GLU A 44 10.33 -5.09 5.02
C GLU A 44 10.67 -3.73 4.43
N ALA A 45 9.95 -2.71 4.85
CA ALA A 45 10.23 -1.31 4.57
C ALA A 45 10.21 -0.49 5.86
N TYR A 46 11.13 0.46 5.94
CA TYR A 46 11.24 1.45 7.00
C TYR A 46 11.21 2.84 6.39
N PHE A 47 10.41 3.73 6.96
CA PHE A 47 10.36 5.11 6.53
C PHE A 47 9.82 6.04 7.61
N GLU A 48 10.04 7.33 7.42
CA GLU A 48 9.58 8.37 8.33
C GLU A 48 8.66 9.33 7.58
N VAL A 49 7.48 9.57 8.15
CA VAL A 49 6.60 10.65 7.69
C VAL A 49 7.03 11.91 8.42
N GLN A 50 7.46 12.93 7.67
CA GLN A 50 8.06 14.16 8.21
C GLN A 50 7.30 14.67 9.46
N ASN A 51 8.02 14.77 10.59
CA ASN A 51 7.55 15.28 11.87
C ASN A 51 6.35 14.54 12.51
N MET A 52 5.99 13.33 12.06
CA MET A 52 4.83 12.60 12.59
C MET A 52 5.17 11.24 13.19
N LEU A 53 5.71 10.31 12.40
CA LEU A 53 5.85 8.91 12.82
C LEU A 53 6.94 8.18 12.02
N LYS A 54 7.63 7.28 12.71
CA LYS A 54 8.51 6.28 12.11
C LYS A 54 7.71 4.99 11.93
N LEU A 55 7.67 4.46 10.73
CA LEU A 55 6.92 3.25 10.40
C LEU A 55 7.86 2.17 9.90
N ARG A 56 7.65 0.96 10.41
CA ARG A 56 8.26 -0.26 9.90
C ARG A 56 7.15 -1.22 9.51
N LEU A 57 7.11 -1.59 8.24
CA LEU A 57 6.12 -2.48 7.65
C LEU A 57 6.80 -3.77 7.20
N LYS A 58 6.06 -4.87 7.24
CA LYS A 58 6.45 -6.14 6.64
C LYS A 58 5.33 -6.68 5.76
N ILE A 59 5.69 -7.42 4.72
CA ILE A 59 4.73 -8.25 3.98
C ILE A 59 4.45 -9.49 4.85
N SER A 60 3.20 -9.64 5.31
CA SER A 60 2.76 -10.80 6.09
C SER A 60 2.39 -11.97 5.19
N GLU A 61 1.71 -11.70 4.08
CA GLU A 61 1.19 -12.73 3.18
C GLU A 61 1.40 -12.36 1.71
N ARG A 62 1.59 -13.39 0.88
CA ARG A 62 1.64 -13.30 -0.57
C ARG A 62 0.86 -14.48 -1.15
N HIS A 63 -0.08 -14.19 -2.04
CA HIS A 63 -0.66 -15.19 -2.94
C HIS A 63 -0.30 -14.78 -4.36
N PRO A 64 0.47 -15.62 -5.09
CA PRO A 64 0.91 -15.31 -6.44
C PRO A 64 -0.20 -14.73 -7.30
N ASP A 65 0.13 -13.66 -8.02
CA ASP A 65 -0.69 -12.96 -9.02
C ASP A 65 -2.02 -12.38 -8.53
N THR A 66 -2.30 -12.46 -7.22
CA THR A 66 -3.64 -12.21 -6.69
C THR A 66 -3.67 -11.34 -5.45
N PHE A 67 -2.73 -11.50 -4.51
CA PHE A 67 -2.86 -10.83 -3.22
C PHE A 67 -1.54 -10.62 -2.49
N ILE A 68 -1.42 -9.46 -1.83
CA ILE A 68 -0.31 -9.16 -0.91
C ILE A 68 -0.90 -8.47 0.33
N GLU A 69 -0.53 -8.96 1.51
CA GLU A 69 -0.86 -8.33 2.79
C GLU A 69 0.38 -7.70 3.43
N ILE A 70 0.21 -6.50 3.95
CA ILE A 70 1.24 -5.72 4.63
C ILE A 70 0.72 -5.30 6.00
N ILE A 71 1.54 -5.54 7.02
CA ILE A 71 1.25 -5.17 8.40
C ILE A 71 2.42 -4.42 9.04
N PRO A 72 2.16 -3.59 10.07
CA PRO A 72 3.21 -3.03 10.90
C PRO A 72 4.05 -4.12 11.59
N VAL A 73 5.35 -3.88 11.71
CA VAL A 73 6.26 -4.71 12.54
C VAL A 73 6.10 -4.34 14.01
N GLU A 74 6.00 -3.05 14.30
CA GLU A 74 5.77 -2.51 15.64
C GLU A 74 4.31 -2.07 15.76
N GLN A 75 3.72 -2.25 16.94
CA GLN A 75 2.32 -1.93 17.16
C GLN A 75 2.13 -0.40 17.08
N PRO A 76 1.43 0.11 16.04
CA PRO A 76 1.14 1.53 15.95
C PRO A 76 0.12 1.94 17.03
N PRO A 77 -0.12 3.25 17.23
CA PRO A 77 -1.15 3.72 18.17
C PRO A 77 -2.58 3.28 17.82
N PHE A 78 -2.79 2.66 16.66
CA PHE A 78 -4.02 1.98 16.24
C PHE A 78 -3.66 0.83 15.29
N GLU A 79 -4.52 -0.19 15.21
CA GLU A 79 -4.33 -1.31 14.28
C GLU A 79 -4.54 -0.83 12.85
N ILE A 80 -3.59 -1.17 11.97
CA ILE A 80 -3.63 -0.87 10.55
C ILE A 80 -3.16 -2.08 9.75
N LYS A 81 -3.78 -2.29 8.60
CA LYS A 81 -3.46 -3.35 7.65
C LYS A 81 -3.60 -2.81 6.23
N LEU A 82 -2.66 -3.12 5.36
CA LEU A 82 -2.69 -2.73 3.96
C LEU A 82 -2.75 -3.97 3.09
N THR A 83 -3.58 -3.95 2.05
CA THR A 83 -3.69 -5.06 1.10
C THR A 83 -3.63 -4.56 -0.33
N TRP A 84 -2.95 -5.32 -1.18
CA TRP A 84 -3.07 -5.25 -2.62
C TRP A 84 -3.82 -6.47 -3.11
N GLU A 85 -4.90 -6.27 -3.85
CA GLU A 85 -5.66 -7.30 -4.55
C GLU A 85 -5.52 -7.09 -6.05
N ILE A 86 -5.22 -8.16 -6.78
CA ILE A 86 -5.02 -8.15 -8.23
C ILE A 86 -6.02 -9.13 -8.84
N LYS A 87 -6.88 -8.62 -9.71
CA LYS A 87 -7.76 -9.44 -10.54
C LYS A 87 -7.24 -9.43 -11.97
N SER A 88 -6.89 -10.60 -12.46
CA SER A 88 -6.44 -10.79 -13.83
C SER A 88 -7.63 -10.75 -14.81
N GLY A 89 -7.41 -10.12 -15.96
CA GLY A 89 -8.25 -10.27 -17.15
C GLY A 89 -7.40 -10.19 -18.40
N ASN A 90 -7.12 -11.31 -19.06
CA ASN A 90 -6.22 -11.39 -20.24
C ASN A 90 -4.92 -10.56 -20.01
N ASP A 91 -4.68 -9.53 -20.82
CA ASP A 91 -3.52 -8.63 -20.77
C ASP A 91 -3.73 -7.38 -19.88
N ILE A 92 -4.78 -7.40 -19.07
CA ILE A 92 -5.20 -6.32 -18.18
C ILE A 92 -5.28 -6.85 -16.76
N SER A 93 -4.98 -5.99 -15.79
CA SER A 93 -5.17 -6.27 -14.38
C SER A 93 -5.95 -5.15 -13.71
N GLU A 94 -6.99 -5.50 -12.95
CA GLU A 94 -7.62 -4.59 -11.99
C GLU A 94 -6.90 -4.75 -10.65
N VAL A 95 -6.31 -3.66 -10.16
CA VAL A 95 -5.52 -3.63 -8.93
C VAL A 95 -6.22 -2.75 -7.92
N THR A 96 -6.52 -3.31 -6.75
CA THR A 96 -7.15 -2.60 -5.64
C THR A 96 -6.19 -2.51 -4.47
N PHE A 97 -5.99 -1.30 -3.95
CA PHE A 97 -5.26 -1.07 -2.71
C PHE A 97 -6.25 -0.69 -1.62
N THR A 98 -6.18 -1.38 -0.48
CA THR A 98 -7.04 -1.12 0.66
C THR A 98 -6.22 -0.89 1.93
N ILE A 99 -6.53 0.19 2.62
CA ILE A 99 -6.06 0.49 3.97
C ILE A 99 -7.21 0.21 4.93
N THR A 100 -7.02 -0.76 5.82
CA THR A 100 -7.95 -1.04 6.91
C THR A 100 -7.38 -0.52 8.22
N ALA A 101 -8.16 0.24 8.98
CA ALA A 101 -7.74 0.79 10.26
C ALA A 101 -8.83 0.71 11.34
N GLU A 102 -8.43 0.38 12.56
CA GLU A 102 -9.29 0.44 13.75
C GLU A 102 -9.22 1.82 14.40
N LEU A 103 -10.06 2.73 13.91
CA LEU A 103 -10.10 4.12 14.35
C LEU A 103 -11.26 4.37 15.32
N ASN A 104 -10.96 5.04 16.44
CA ASN A 104 -12.00 5.66 17.26
C ASN A 104 -12.62 6.88 16.55
N MET A 105 -13.71 7.42 17.09
CA MET A 105 -14.47 8.50 16.46
C MET A 105 -13.63 9.76 16.19
N MET A 106 -12.73 10.13 17.12
CA MET A 106 -11.87 11.30 16.97
C MET A 106 -10.82 11.08 15.87
N MET A 107 -10.14 9.94 15.89
CA MET A 107 -9.16 9.56 14.86
C MET A 107 -9.79 9.46 13.49
N LYS A 108 -11.00 8.90 13.38
CA LYS A 108 -11.72 8.76 12.10
C LYS A 108 -11.93 10.12 11.43
N MET A 109 -12.32 11.15 12.17
CA MET A 109 -12.52 12.49 11.60
C MET A 109 -11.23 13.10 11.05
N MET A 110 -10.09 12.87 11.72
CA MET A 110 -8.80 13.46 11.33
C MET A 110 -8.07 12.65 10.25
N ALA A 111 -8.16 11.31 10.31
CA ALA A 111 -7.36 10.42 9.48
C ALA A 111 -8.07 9.97 8.20
N SER A 112 -9.41 9.99 8.12
CA SER A 112 -10.12 9.43 6.96
C SER A 112 -9.73 10.10 5.63
N GLY A 113 -9.67 11.44 5.60
CA GLY A 113 -9.28 12.17 4.40
C GLY A 113 -7.83 11.86 3.96
N PRO A 114 -6.83 12.01 4.84
CA PRO A 114 -5.45 11.63 4.53
C PRO A 114 -5.27 10.17 4.12
N LEU A 115 -5.92 9.20 4.77
CA LEU A 115 -5.80 7.78 4.44
C LEU A 115 -6.43 7.46 3.09
N GLN A 116 -7.57 8.05 2.76
CA GLN A 116 -8.18 7.90 1.44
C GLN A 116 -7.27 8.46 0.34
N LYS A 117 -6.71 9.67 0.54
CA LYS A 117 -5.75 10.27 -0.41
C LYS A 117 -4.48 9.43 -0.57
N LEU A 118 -3.99 8.81 0.50
CA LEU A 118 -2.85 7.91 0.42
C LEU A 118 -3.17 6.69 -0.45
N ALA A 119 -4.36 6.10 -0.28
CA ALA A 119 -4.77 4.97 -1.10
C ALA A 119 -4.84 5.32 -2.59
N GLU A 120 -5.41 6.49 -2.92
CA GLU A 120 -5.46 7.03 -4.28
C GLU A 120 -4.08 7.33 -4.86
N HIS A 121 -3.19 7.93 -4.07
CA HIS A 121 -1.83 8.22 -4.50
C HIS A 121 -1.06 6.95 -4.89
N GLN A 122 -1.18 5.89 -4.08
CA GLN A 122 -0.48 4.62 -4.29
C GLN A 122 -0.89 3.96 -5.61
N THR A 123 -2.19 3.88 -5.90
CA THR A 123 -2.69 3.28 -7.15
C THR A 123 -2.37 4.15 -8.37
N GLN A 124 -2.43 5.48 -8.25
CA GLN A 124 -2.03 6.40 -9.32
C GLN A 124 -0.53 6.31 -9.64
N ALA A 125 0.32 6.22 -8.60
CA ALA A 125 1.76 6.03 -8.76
C ALA A 125 2.06 4.68 -9.42
N LEU A 126 1.37 3.61 -8.99
CA LEU A 126 1.50 2.29 -9.60
C LEU A 126 1.16 2.32 -11.09
N SER A 127 0.04 2.94 -11.47
CA SER A 127 -0.36 3.08 -12.87
C SER A 127 0.60 3.90 -13.71
N SER A 128 1.24 4.91 -13.10
CA SER A 128 2.24 5.72 -13.79
C SER A 128 3.54 4.94 -14.05
N LEU A 129 3.92 4.04 -13.13
CA LEU A 129 5.12 3.19 -13.23
C LEU A 129 4.92 1.95 -14.11
N LEU A 130 3.72 1.37 -14.09
CA LEU A 130 3.33 0.16 -14.82
C LEU A 130 2.22 0.50 -15.84
N LYS A 131 2.59 1.17 -16.94
CA LYS A 131 1.68 1.46 -18.06
C LYS A 131 1.35 0.23 -18.87
#